data_AF-A0A2I0I382-F1
#
_entry.id   AF-A0A2I0I382-F1
#
_cell.length_a   1.000
_cell.length_b   1.000
_cell.length_c   1.000
_cell.angle_alpha   90.00
_cell.angle_beta   90.00
_cell.angle_gamma   90.00
#
_symmetry.space_group_name_H-M   'P 1'
#
loop_
_entity.id
_entity.type
_entity.pdbx_description
1 polymer ?
#
loop_
_entity_poly.entity_id
_entity_poly.type
_entity_poly.pdbx_seq_one_letter_code
_entity_poly.pdbx_strand_id
1 'polypeptide(L)'
;MLAICGNDALRELSSPGKSGSFFYLTQDDRFMIKTVKKSEVKVLIRMLPSYYEHVRKYENSLVTKFFGVHCVKPIGGQKTRFIVMGNLFCSEYRIHRRFDLKGSSHGRMTDKPEGEIDETTTLKDLDLNFIFRLQRDWFQEFIKQIERDCEFLQSEGIMDYSLLVGLHFRDDNTCDKMGLSPFLLRSGKQDSYQNEKFMRGYRFLEAELQEMDRVLAGGKPLIRLGANMPARAERMARRSDFDQYTHMTPSRSGDIYEVVLYFGIIDILQDYDISKKLEHAYKSLQADPTSISAVDPKLYSKRFRDFIGRIFIEDG
;
A
#
# COMPACT_ATOMS: atom_id res chain seq x y z
N MET A 1 -21.28 2.13 6.91
CA MET A 1 -22.22 1.11 6.40
C MET A 1 -22.69 1.41 4.98
N LEU A 2 -23.07 2.65 4.64
CA LEU A 2 -23.57 3.02 3.31
C LEU A 2 -22.60 2.69 2.15
N ALA A 3 -21.29 2.90 2.32
CA ALA A 3 -20.31 2.65 1.27
C ALA A 3 -20.19 1.18 0.80
N ILE A 4 -20.55 0.21 1.66
CA ILE A 4 -20.39 -1.23 1.38
C ILE A 4 -21.73 -1.95 1.26
N CYS A 5 -22.73 -1.51 2.04
CA CYS A 5 -24.06 -2.11 2.08
C CYS A 5 -25.14 -1.22 1.43
N GLY A 6 -24.74 -0.18 0.70
CA GLY A 6 -25.64 0.67 -0.08
C GLY A 6 -26.18 -0.05 -1.33
N ASN A 7 -27.01 0.64 -2.09
CA ASN A 7 -27.56 0.12 -3.35
C ASN A 7 -26.56 0.15 -4.51
N ASP A 8 -25.40 0.78 -4.29
CA ASP A 8 -24.39 0.95 -5.33
C ASP A 8 -23.57 -0.33 -5.53
N ALA A 9 -23.30 -0.66 -6.80
CA ALA A 9 -22.48 -1.82 -7.14
C ALA A 9 -21.02 -1.59 -6.76
N LEU A 10 -20.34 -2.64 -6.30
CA LEU A 10 -18.90 -2.64 -6.11
C LEU A 10 -18.18 -2.69 -7.46
N ARG A 11 -17.07 -1.96 -7.62
CA ARG A 11 -16.24 -2.02 -8.82
C ARG A 11 -15.20 -3.13 -8.67
N GLU A 12 -15.24 -4.13 -9.53
CA GLU A 12 -14.24 -5.19 -9.54
C GLU A 12 -12.93 -4.68 -10.17
N LEU A 13 -11.83 -4.87 -9.45
CA LEU A 13 -10.50 -4.63 -9.97
C LEU A 13 -9.93 -5.96 -10.44
N SER A 14 -9.68 -6.08 -11.74
CA SER A 14 -9.01 -7.26 -12.30
C SER A 14 -7.62 -7.37 -11.67
N SER A 15 -7.40 -8.40 -10.86
CA SER A 15 -6.10 -8.66 -10.25
C SER A 15 -5.32 -9.69 -11.06
N PRO A 16 -4.24 -9.31 -11.75
CA PRO A 16 -3.36 -10.27 -12.42
C PRO A 16 -2.41 -11.01 -11.43
N GLY A 17 -2.63 -10.89 -10.12
CA GLY A 17 -1.72 -11.42 -9.10
C GLY A 17 -1.75 -12.95 -8.97
N LYS A 18 -0.60 -13.55 -8.65
CA LYS A 18 -0.41 -15.01 -8.45
C LYS A 18 -1.36 -15.65 -7.41
N SER A 19 -1.99 -14.86 -6.53
CA SER A 19 -2.84 -15.35 -5.44
C SER A 19 -4.24 -15.78 -5.90
N GLY A 20 -4.72 -15.31 -7.06
CA GLY A 20 -6.10 -15.50 -7.51
C GLY A 20 -7.14 -14.83 -6.60
N SER A 21 -6.75 -13.81 -5.82
CA SER A 21 -7.64 -13.07 -4.93
C SER A 21 -8.36 -11.94 -5.66
N PHE A 22 -9.68 -11.92 -5.64
CA PHE A 22 -10.48 -10.82 -6.18
C PHE A 22 -10.39 -9.58 -5.29
N PHE A 23 -10.33 -8.42 -5.95
CA PHE A 23 -10.38 -7.11 -5.31
C PHE A 23 -11.61 -6.36 -5.81
N TYR A 24 -12.29 -5.71 -4.88
CA TYR A 24 -13.38 -4.80 -5.17
C TYR A 24 -13.12 -3.45 -4.52
N LEU A 25 -13.65 -2.40 -5.12
CA LEU A 25 -13.53 -1.03 -4.65
C LEU A 25 -14.93 -0.45 -4.46
N THR A 26 -15.15 0.25 -3.35
CA THR A 26 -16.41 0.99 -3.13
C THR A 26 -16.53 2.14 -4.13
N GLN A 27 -17.75 2.62 -4.41
CA GLN A 27 -17.96 3.71 -5.38
C GLN A 27 -17.28 5.02 -4.96
N ASP A 28 -17.23 5.27 -3.66
CA ASP A 28 -16.58 6.44 -3.06
C ASP A 28 -15.05 6.32 -2.95
N ASP A 29 -14.45 5.27 -3.53
CA ASP A 29 -13.00 5.00 -3.52
C ASP A 29 -12.39 4.81 -2.11
N ARG A 30 -13.19 4.77 -1.04
CA ARG A 30 -12.66 4.76 0.33
C ARG A 30 -12.15 3.40 0.78
N PHE A 31 -12.86 2.35 0.41
CA PHE A 31 -12.62 1.01 0.92
C PHE A 31 -12.36 0.02 -0.20
N MET A 32 -11.41 -0.87 0.05
CA MET A 32 -11.17 -2.05 -0.76
C MET A 32 -11.69 -3.29 -0.05
N ILE A 33 -12.23 -4.21 -0.83
CA ILE A 33 -12.62 -5.54 -0.38
C ILE A 33 -11.70 -6.53 -1.07
N LYS A 34 -10.97 -7.33 -0.29
CA LYS A 34 -10.08 -8.36 -0.80
C LYS A 34 -10.57 -9.73 -0.36
N THR A 35 -10.78 -10.65 -1.30
CA THR A 35 -11.02 -12.06 -0.96
C THR A 35 -9.76 -12.68 -0.38
N VAL A 36 -9.90 -13.45 0.70
CA VAL A 36 -8.77 -14.02 1.44
C VAL A 36 -8.97 -15.51 1.74
N LYS A 37 -7.86 -16.22 1.88
CA LYS A 37 -7.84 -17.65 2.25
C LYS A 37 -8.15 -17.82 3.74
N LYS A 38 -8.54 -19.04 4.13
CA LYS A 38 -8.75 -19.40 5.54
C LYS A 38 -7.46 -19.20 6.37
N SER A 39 -6.29 -19.46 5.80
CA SER A 39 -5.00 -19.24 6.44
C SER A 39 -4.76 -17.76 6.76
N GLU A 40 -5.00 -16.87 5.82
CA GLU A 40 -4.84 -15.42 5.99
C GLU A 40 -5.78 -14.86 7.08
N VAL A 41 -7.03 -15.36 7.14
CA VAL A 41 -7.95 -15.00 8.22
C VAL A 41 -7.44 -15.46 9.59
N LYS A 42 -6.80 -16.64 9.67
CA LYS A 42 -6.19 -17.09 10.93
C LYS A 42 -5.03 -16.18 11.35
N VAL A 43 -4.21 -15.72 10.41
CA VAL A 43 -3.13 -14.74 10.68
C VAL A 43 -3.72 -13.47 11.23
N LEU A 44 -4.72 -12.88 10.55
CA LEU A 44 -5.38 -11.66 11.00
C LEU A 44 -5.93 -11.80 12.43
N ILE A 45 -6.65 -12.88 12.73
CA ILE A 45 -7.23 -13.09 14.06
C ILE A 45 -6.12 -13.26 15.12
N ARG A 46 -5.02 -13.93 14.79
CA ARG A 46 -3.87 -14.11 15.70
C ARG A 46 -3.19 -12.77 16.01
N MET A 47 -2.89 -11.98 14.99
CA MET A 47 -2.16 -10.71 15.13
C MET A 47 -3.05 -9.57 15.66
N LEU A 48 -4.38 -9.73 15.67
CA LEU A 48 -5.33 -8.64 15.94
C LEU A 48 -5.06 -7.86 17.24
N PRO A 49 -4.73 -8.48 18.39
CA PRO A 49 -4.43 -7.73 19.61
C PRO A 49 -3.19 -6.85 19.47
N SER A 50 -2.09 -7.41 18.96
CA SER A 50 -0.84 -6.67 18.72
C SER A 50 -1.02 -5.58 17.66
N TYR A 51 -1.76 -5.90 16.60
CA TYR A 51 -2.11 -4.96 15.54
C TYR A 51 -2.86 -3.74 16.09
N TYR A 52 -3.90 -3.97 16.91
CA TYR A 52 -4.67 -2.91 17.53
C TYR A 52 -3.79 -2.01 18.40
N GLU A 53 -2.94 -2.60 19.26
CA GLU A 53 -2.03 -1.82 20.10
C GLU A 53 -1.01 -1.03 19.27
N HIS A 54 -0.51 -1.60 18.18
CA HIS A 54 0.42 -0.94 17.27
C HIS A 54 -0.19 0.29 16.60
N VAL A 55 -1.33 0.12 15.91
CA VAL A 55 -1.98 1.23 15.19
C VAL A 55 -2.58 2.28 16.13
N ARG A 56 -2.93 1.89 17.37
CA ARG A 56 -3.37 2.81 18.42
C ARG A 56 -2.21 3.64 18.98
N LYS A 57 -1.03 3.05 19.11
CA LYS A 57 0.17 3.70 19.67
C LYS A 57 0.86 4.60 18.65
N TYR A 58 0.87 4.20 17.38
CA TYR A 58 1.57 4.90 16.30
C TYR A 58 0.57 5.39 15.26
N GLU A 59 0.09 6.62 15.44
CA GLU A 59 -0.90 7.25 14.55
C GLU A 59 -0.43 7.35 13.09
N ASN A 60 0.88 7.43 12.88
CA ASN A 60 1.51 7.49 11.56
C ASN A 60 1.75 6.11 10.91
N SER A 61 1.33 5.00 11.54
CA SER A 61 1.58 3.66 10.99
C SER A 61 1.14 3.54 9.53
N LEU A 62 2.05 3.02 8.71
CA LEU A 62 1.87 2.80 7.29
C LEU A 62 1.22 1.45 7.01
N VAL A 63 1.05 0.61 8.03
CA VAL A 63 0.40 -0.70 7.93
C VAL A 63 -1.05 -0.52 7.49
N THR A 64 -1.48 -1.31 6.50
CA THR A 64 -2.85 -1.24 5.99
C THR A 64 -3.90 -1.40 7.09
N LYS A 65 -4.99 -0.63 6.96
CA LYS A 65 -6.06 -0.56 7.95
C LYS A 65 -7.15 -1.56 7.64
N PHE A 66 -7.41 -2.47 8.57
CA PHE A 66 -8.52 -3.41 8.47
C PHE A 66 -9.77 -2.86 9.16
N PHE A 67 -10.87 -2.80 8.44
CA PHE A 67 -12.17 -2.35 8.93
C PHE A 67 -13.11 -3.52 9.26
N GLY A 68 -12.82 -4.70 8.72
CA GLY A 68 -13.60 -5.89 9.00
C GLY A 68 -13.05 -7.13 8.33
N VAL A 69 -13.34 -8.29 8.91
CA VAL A 69 -13.15 -9.60 8.29
C VAL A 69 -14.46 -10.34 8.33
N HIS A 70 -14.89 -10.84 7.18
CA HIS A 70 -16.21 -11.41 7.01
C HIS A 70 -16.14 -12.75 6.28
N CYS A 71 -17.18 -13.54 6.47
CA CYS A 71 -17.36 -14.80 5.78
C CYS A 71 -18.80 -14.94 5.34
N VAL A 72 -19.02 -15.20 4.06
CA VAL A 72 -20.34 -15.42 3.47
C VAL A 72 -20.39 -16.82 2.89
N LYS A 73 -21.51 -17.52 3.10
CA LYS A 73 -21.80 -18.82 2.49
C LYS A 73 -23.20 -18.75 1.88
N PRO A 74 -23.32 -18.48 0.57
CA PRO A 74 -24.62 -18.49 -0.10
C PRO A 74 -25.24 -19.89 -0.07
N ILE A 75 -26.57 -19.98 -0.13
CA ILE A 75 -27.27 -21.25 -0.30
C ILE A 75 -26.83 -21.86 -1.64
N GLY A 76 -26.27 -23.08 -1.60
CA GLY A 76 -25.71 -23.74 -2.79
C GLY A 76 -24.38 -23.18 -3.30
N GLY A 77 -23.82 -22.14 -2.67
CA GLY A 77 -22.59 -21.48 -3.09
C GLY A 77 -21.35 -21.88 -2.29
N GLN A 78 -20.18 -21.48 -2.80
CA GLN A 78 -18.91 -21.66 -2.07
C GLN A 78 -18.79 -20.66 -0.92
N LYS A 79 -18.11 -21.09 0.15
CA LYS A 79 -17.84 -20.25 1.32
C LYS A 79 -16.68 -19.29 1.02
N THR A 80 -16.98 -18.00 0.91
CA THR A 80 -16.01 -16.94 0.64
C THR A 80 -15.68 -16.17 1.91
N ARG A 81 -14.39 -15.82 2.07
CA ARG A 81 -13.93 -14.92 3.13
C ARG A 81 -13.36 -13.68 2.48
N PHE A 82 -13.59 -12.54 3.09
CA PHE A 82 -13.03 -11.28 2.61
C PHE A 82 -12.71 -10.35 3.77
N ILE A 83 -11.76 -9.47 3.52
CA ILE A 83 -11.43 -8.35 4.40
C ILE A 83 -11.93 -7.07 3.76
N VAL A 84 -12.37 -6.14 4.59
CA VAL A 84 -12.59 -4.74 4.24
C VAL A 84 -11.37 -3.98 4.75
N MET A 85 -10.71 -3.24 3.86
CA MET A 85 -9.49 -2.50 4.15
C MET A 85 -9.54 -1.11 3.53
N GLY A 86 -8.72 -0.17 4.03
CA GLY A 86 -8.64 1.17 3.47
C GLY A 86 -8.00 1.18 2.09
N ASN A 87 -8.55 1.97 1.16
CA ASN A 87 -7.88 2.22 -0.11
C ASN A 87 -6.77 3.26 0.08
N LEU A 88 -5.51 2.85 -0.16
CA LEU A 88 -4.36 3.73 -0.06
C LEU A 88 -4.39 4.87 -1.11
N PHE A 89 -5.02 4.61 -2.25
CA PHE A 89 -5.13 5.58 -3.35
C PHE A 89 -6.48 6.30 -3.37
N CYS A 90 -7.13 6.42 -2.21
CA CYS A 90 -8.22 7.39 -2.02
C CYS A 90 -7.60 8.80 -2.04
N SER A 91 -7.54 9.40 -3.22
CA SER A 91 -6.76 10.58 -3.53
C SER A 91 -7.56 11.58 -4.35
N GLU A 92 -7.39 12.87 -4.09
CA GLU A 92 -7.89 13.95 -4.95
C GLU A 92 -7.04 14.14 -6.20
N TYR A 93 -5.82 13.61 -6.19
CA TYR A 93 -4.91 13.66 -7.31
C TYR A 93 -4.95 12.36 -8.10
N ARG A 94 -4.80 12.49 -9.41
CA ARG A 94 -4.66 11.35 -10.31
C ARG A 94 -3.33 10.64 -10.07
N ILE A 95 -3.37 9.34 -9.77
CA ILE A 95 -2.16 8.53 -9.60
C ILE A 95 -1.63 8.11 -10.98
N HIS A 96 -0.51 8.70 -11.40
CA HIS A 96 0.11 8.47 -12.72
C HIS A 96 0.97 7.21 -12.75
N ARG A 97 1.62 6.84 -11.64
CA ARG A 97 2.41 5.60 -11.52
C ARG A 97 2.13 4.91 -10.18
N ARG A 98 2.16 3.57 -10.20
CA ARG A 98 1.97 2.71 -9.03
C ARG A 98 3.11 1.72 -8.96
N PHE A 99 3.68 1.51 -7.78
CA PHE A 99 4.75 0.55 -7.54
C PHE A 99 4.41 -0.32 -6.33
N ASP A 100 4.51 -1.63 -6.47
CA ASP A 100 4.54 -2.59 -5.38
C ASP A 100 6.02 -2.97 -5.15
N LEU A 101 6.56 -2.67 -3.97
CA LEU A 101 8.00 -2.75 -3.69
C LEU A 101 8.28 -3.67 -2.49
N LYS A 102 9.18 -4.65 -2.65
CA LYS A 102 9.50 -5.66 -1.62
C LYS A 102 10.99 -5.71 -1.24
N GLY A 103 11.84 -5.01 -1.97
CA GLY A 103 13.29 -5.05 -1.86
C GLY A 103 13.92 -6.36 -2.35
N SER A 104 13.28 -7.07 -3.28
CA SER A 104 13.80 -8.30 -3.89
C SER A 104 13.82 -8.21 -5.42
N SER A 105 14.50 -9.14 -6.09
CA SER A 105 14.65 -9.15 -7.55
C SER A 105 13.87 -10.26 -8.25
N HIS A 106 13.70 -11.44 -7.63
CA HIS A 106 13.08 -12.58 -8.27
C HIS A 106 11.57 -12.39 -8.53
N GLY A 107 11.16 -12.33 -9.80
CA GLY A 107 9.77 -12.09 -10.20
C GLY A 107 9.28 -10.67 -9.94
N ARG A 108 10.22 -9.72 -9.79
CA ARG A 108 9.98 -8.31 -9.43
C ARG A 108 10.13 -7.36 -10.63
N MET A 109 9.87 -7.87 -11.82
CA MET A 109 9.63 -7.10 -13.04
C MET A 109 8.19 -7.31 -13.51
N THR A 110 7.63 -6.31 -14.16
CA THR A 110 6.28 -6.39 -14.73
C THR A 110 6.34 -7.14 -16.06
N ASP A 111 5.39 -8.04 -16.29
CA ASP A 111 5.36 -8.88 -17.50
C ASP A 111 4.76 -8.13 -18.72
N LYS A 112 4.13 -6.97 -18.49
CA LYS A 112 3.57 -6.13 -19.56
C LYS A 112 4.68 -5.38 -20.31
N PRO A 113 4.63 -5.33 -21.65
CA PRO A 113 5.56 -4.52 -22.44
C PRO A 113 5.30 -3.03 -22.22
N GLU A 114 6.32 -2.18 -22.42
CA GLU A 114 6.26 -0.74 -22.11
C GLU A 114 5.07 0.00 -22.76
N GLY A 115 4.69 -0.38 -23.97
CA GLY A 115 3.56 0.23 -24.69
C GLY A 115 2.18 -0.11 -24.12
N GLU A 116 2.07 -1.11 -23.25
CA GLU A 116 0.83 -1.54 -22.60
C GLU A 116 0.77 -1.15 -21.12
N ILE A 117 1.79 -0.43 -20.63
CA ILE A 117 1.82 0.08 -19.26
C ILE A 117 0.92 1.32 -19.18
N ASP A 118 -0.20 1.14 -18.48
CA ASP A 118 -1.14 2.21 -18.14
C ASP A 118 -1.03 2.60 -16.64
N GLU A 119 -1.83 3.57 -16.22
CA GLU A 119 -1.87 4.07 -14.84
C GLU A 119 -2.45 3.06 -13.83
N THR A 120 -3.15 2.04 -14.32
CA THR A 120 -3.71 0.97 -13.48
C THR A 120 -2.71 -0.16 -13.26
N THR A 121 -1.64 -0.19 -14.05
CA THR A 121 -0.58 -1.18 -13.99
C THR A 121 0.31 -0.91 -12.77
N THR A 122 0.35 -1.88 -11.87
CA THR A 122 1.25 -1.84 -10.70
C THR A 122 2.61 -2.38 -11.08
N LEU A 123 3.58 -1.49 -11.16
CA LEU A 123 4.99 -1.77 -11.42
C LEU A 123 5.66 -2.40 -10.20
N LYS A 124 6.82 -3.02 -10.37
CA LYS A 124 7.57 -3.72 -9.31
C LYS A 124 8.98 -3.14 -9.13
N ASP A 125 9.81 -3.78 -8.30
CA ASP A 125 11.13 -3.27 -7.89
C ASP A 125 12.07 -3.01 -9.07
N LEU A 126 12.12 -3.90 -10.07
CA LEU A 126 13.01 -3.77 -11.23
C LEU A 126 12.51 -2.73 -12.23
N ASP A 127 11.21 -2.43 -12.19
CA ASP A 127 10.60 -1.39 -13.02
C ASP A 127 10.82 0.02 -12.43
N LEU A 128 11.19 0.12 -11.15
CA LEU A 128 11.38 1.38 -10.45
C LEU A 128 12.60 2.13 -10.98
N ASN A 129 12.36 3.33 -11.48
CA ASN A 129 13.37 4.22 -12.05
C ASN A 129 13.39 5.61 -11.40
N PHE A 130 12.94 5.71 -10.15
CA PHE A 130 12.93 6.95 -9.38
C PHE A 130 13.59 6.80 -8.02
N ILE A 131 14.22 7.88 -7.57
CA ILE A 131 14.50 8.13 -6.16
C ILE A 131 13.57 9.23 -5.68
N PHE A 132 12.97 9.05 -4.51
CA PHE A 132 12.05 9.99 -3.89
C PHE A 132 12.77 10.79 -2.80
N ARG A 133 12.85 12.10 -2.98
CA ARG A 133 13.43 13.05 -2.02
C ARG A 133 12.31 13.61 -1.16
N LEU A 134 12.40 13.37 0.15
CA LEU A 134 11.47 13.88 1.15
C LEU A 134 12.15 14.97 1.97
N GLN A 135 11.40 16.01 2.35
CA GLN A 135 11.90 17.02 3.30
C GLN A 135 12.39 16.35 4.59
N ARG A 136 13.46 16.88 5.18
CA ARG A 136 14.14 16.34 6.36
C ARG A 136 13.23 15.79 7.45
N ASP A 137 12.28 16.59 7.93
CA ASP A 137 11.40 16.18 9.03
C ASP A 137 10.52 14.98 8.63
N TRP A 138 9.99 15.01 7.40
CA TRP A 138 9.20 13.92 6.84
C TRP A 138 10.02 12.67 6.58
N PHE A 139 11.25 12.81 6.08
CA PHE A 139 12.16 11.69 5.87
C PHE A 139 12.50 10.99 7.19
N GLN A 140 12.82 11.76 8.23
CA GLN A 140 13.15 11.20 9.53
C GLN A 140 11.96 10.48 10.17
N GLU A 141 10.75 11.06 10.08
CA GLU A 141 9.54 10.42 10.57
C GLU A 141 9.19 9.17 9.75
N PHE A 142 9.36 9.23 8.42
CA PHE A 142 9.17 8.09 7.53
C PHE A 142 10.04 6.89 7.90
N ILE A 143 11.35 7.08 8.02
CA ILE A 143 12.27 6.00 8.35
C ILE A 143 11.99 5.43 9.74
N LYS A 144 11.73 6.29 10.74
CA LYS A 144 11.35 5.84 12.09
C LYS A 144 10.07 5.01 12.07
N GLN A 145 9.07 5.41 11.28
CA GLN A 145 7.81 4.69 11.23
C GLN A 145 7.94 3.36 10.47
N ILE A 146 8.69 3.32 9.37
CA ILE A 146 9.04 2.08 8.66
C ILE A 146 9.73 1.10 9.60
N GLU A 147 10.66 1.56 10.44
CA GLU A 147 11.32 0.71 11.43
C GLU A 147 10.31 0.10 12.42
N ARG A 148 9.46 0.92 13.03
CA ARG A 148 8.42 0.46 13.98
C ARG A 148 7.46 -0.53 13.34
N ASP A 149 6.98 -0.24 12.12
CA ASP A 149 6.05 -1.11 11.40
C ASP A 149 6.71 -2.45 11.04
N CYS A 150 7.97 -2.43 10.60
CA CYS A 150 8.74 -3.64 10.30
C CYS A 150 9.05 -4.48 11.55
N GLU A 151 9.34 -3.86 12.68
CA GLU A 151 9.53 -4.55 13.97
C GLU A 151 8.24 -5.27 14.40
N PHE A 152 7.10 -4.60 14.29
CA PHE A 152 5.79 -5.18 14.54
C PHE A 152 5.55 -6.40 13.64
N LEU A 153 5.65 -6.25 12.31
CA LEU A 153 5.41 -7.34 11.37
C LEU A 153 6.36 -8.53 11.59
N GLN A 154 7.63 -8.24 11.90
CA GLN A 154 8.62 -9.26 12.24
C GLN A 154 8.23 -10.03 13.51
N SER A 155 7.74 -9.34 14.55
CA SER A 155 7.33 -9.97 15.81
C SER A 155 6.13 -10.90 15.63
N GLU A 156 5.25 -10.60 14.68
CA GLU A 156 4.08 -11.42 14.31
C GLU A 156 4.40 -12.55 13.32
N GLY A 157 5.67 -12.69 12.90
CA GLY A 157 6.10 -13.70 11.94
C GLY A 157 5.61 -13.43 10.51
N ILE A 158 5.25 -12.19 10.20
CA ILE A 158 4.71 -11.78 8.91
C ILE A 158 5.84 -11.44 7.95
N MET A 159 5.72 -11.89 6.70
CA MET A 159 6.68 -11.61 5.63
C MET A 159 5.96 -11.37 4.31
N ASP A 160 6.71 -11.13 3.23
CA ASP A 160 6.18 -10.97 1.87
C ASP A 160 5.20 -9.78 1.70
N TYR A 161 5.28 -8.79 2.59
CA TYR A 161 4.56 -7.51 2.52
C TYR A 161 5.27 -6.51 1.60
N SER A 162 4.51 -5.65 0.93
CA SER A 162 5.07 -4.64 0.02
C SER A 162 4.84 -3.24 0.56
N LEU A 163 5.72 -2.30 0.21
CA LEU A 163 5.38 -0.88 0.19
C LEU A 163 4.68 -0.61 -1.14
N LEU A 164 3.39 -0.29 -1.09
CA LEU A 164 2.67 0.22 -2.25
C LEU A 164 2.91 1.73 -2.33
N VAL A 165 3.34 2.23 -3.48
CA VAL A 165 3.64 3.65 -3.72
C VAL A 165 2.85 4.14 -4.93
N GLY A 166 2.11 5.23 -4.75
CA GLY A 166 1.41 5.97 -5.78
C GLY A 166 2.07 7.33 -5.99
N LEU A 167 2.28 7.68 -7.25
CA LEU A 167 2.98 8.87 -7.68
C LEU A 167 2.07 9.74 -8.54
N HIS A 168 1.87 10.98 -8.14
CA HIS A 168 1.26 12.03 -8.95
C HIS A 168 2.32 13.07 -9.29
N PHE A 169 2.47 13.38 -10.58
CA PHE A 169 3.34 14.45 -11.08
C PHE A 169 2.57 15.76 -11.01
N ARG A 170 3.17 16.80 -10.43
CA ARG A 170 2.60 18.14 -10.46
C ARG A 170 2.99 18.78 -11.79
N ASP A 171 2.01 19.16 -12.59
CA ASP A 171 2.25 19.95 -13.79
C ASP A 171 2.31 21.45 -13.42
N ASP A 172 3.24 22.20 -14.02
CA ASP A 172 3.41 23.64 -13.76
C ASP A 172 2.22 24.49 -14.27
N ASN A 173 1.27 23.92 -15.03
CA ASN A 173 0.29 24.68 -15.81
C ASN A 173 -1.20 24.34 -15.57
N THR A 174 -1.57 23.53 -14.58
CA THR A 174 -3.00 23.29 -14.28
C THR A 174 -3.29 23.20 -12.79
N CYS A 175 -4.42 23.79 -12.40
CA CYS A 175 -5.07 23.58 -11.11
C CYS A 175 -5.60 22.13 -11.09
N ASP A 176 -4.73 21.14 -10.92
CA ASP A 176 -5.06 19.70 -10.94
C ASP A 176 -5.76 19.22 -9.66
N LYS A 177 -6.70 20.03 -9.16
CA LYS A 177 -7.70 19.60 -8.17
C LYS A 177 -8.87 18.93 -8.90
N MET A 178 -8.63 17.83 -9.61
CA MET A 178 -9.73 17.04 -10.15
C MET A 178 -9.33 15.60 -10.49
N GLY A 179 -8.84 14.86 -9.50
CA GLY A 179 -8.85 13.41 -9.49
C GLY A 179 -10.21 12.83 -9.08
N LEU A 180 -11.32 13.46 -9.47
CA LEU A 180 -12.61 12.75 -9.44
C LEU A 180 -12.55 11.71 -10.56
N SER A 181 -12.65 10.44 -10.18
CA SER A 181 -12.88 9.33 -11.10
C SER A 181 -13.89 9.75 -12.18
N PRO A 182 -13.75 9.38 -13.48
CA PRO A 182 -14.62 9.83 -14.57
C PRO A 182 -16.14 9.57 -14.42
N PHE A 183 -16.57 9.01 -13.29
CA PHE A 183 -17.90 8.48 -13.05
C PHE A 183 -18.73 9.22 -11.98
N LEU A 184 -18.21 10.23 -11.28
CA LEU A 184 -18.92 10.87 -10.14
C LEU A 184 -19.83 12.07 -10.47
N LEU A 185 -20.28 12.23 -11.72
CA LEU A 185 -21.36 13.18 -12.02
C LEU A 185 -22.74 12.50 -11.88
N ARG A 186 -23.23 12.30 -10.65
CA ARG A 186 -24.68 12.35 -10.36
C ARG A 186 -25.06 12.32 -8.87
N SER A 187 -25.80 13.36 -8.50
CA SER A 187 -26.87 13.46 -7.50
C SER A 187 -26.53 13.36 -6.01
N GLY A 188 -26.74 14.47 -5.31
CA GLY A 188 -26.73 14.55 -3.85
C GLY A 188 -28.09 14.33 -3.19
N LYS A 189 -28.06 14.11 -1.87
CA LYS A 189 -28.83 14.80 -0.82
C LYS A 189 -28.39 14.28 0.55
N GLN A 190 -28.28 15.22 1.50
CA GLN A 190 -28.00 14.98 2.92
C GLN A 190 -29.18 14.23 3.56
N ASP A 191 -28.88 13.39 4.56
CA ASP A 191 -29.71 13.27 5.76
C ASP A 191 -28.89 12.76 6.96
N SER A 192 -29.11 13.41 8.10
CA SER A 192 -28.42 13.25 9.38
C SER A 192 -29.14 12.26 10.30
N TYR A 193 -28.43 11.37 11.01
CA TYR A 193 -28.93 10.79 12.26
C TYR A 193 -27.81 10.50 13.27
N GLN A 194 -28.00 11.02 14.48
CA GLN A 194 -27.21 10.78 15.68
C GLN A 194 -27.50 9.39 16.27
N ASN A 195 -26.47 8.73 16.83
CA ASN A 195 -26.63 8.09 18.14
C ASN A 195 -25.26 7.88 18.83
N GLU A 196 -25.01 8.62 19.90
CA GLU A 196 -23.86 8.46 20.78
C GLU A 196 -24.17 7.44 21.88
N LYS A 197 -23.38 6.35 21.93
CA LYS A 197 -22.84 5.72 23.16
C LYS A 197 -22.16 4.39 22.85
N PHE A 198 -21.01 4.44 22.17
CA PHE A 198 -20.00 3.36 22.17
C PHE A 198 -18.60 3.88 21.75
N MET A 199 -18.31 5.15 22.00
CA MET A 199 -17.35 5.95 21.19
C MET A 199 -16.08 6.38 21.94
N ARG A 200 -15.31 5.45 22.51
CA ARG A 200 -13.96 5.79 23.02
C ARG A 200 -12.80 5.19 22.21
N GLY A 201 -13.03 4.05 21.55
CA GLY A 201 -12.10 3.46 20.58
C GLY A 201 -12.27 3.94 19.14
N TYR A 202 -13.40 4.59 18.82
CA TYR A 202 -13.75 5.03 17.47
C TYR A 202 -13.07 6.32 17.01
N ARG A 203 -12.53 7.15 17.92
CA ARG A 203 -12.05 8.50 17.56
C ARG A 203 -10.94 8.52 16.51
N PHE A 204 -10.11 7.47 16.44
CA PHE A 204 -9.04 7.38 15.44
C PHE A 204 -9.58 7.06 14.04
N LEU A 205 -10.38 6.00 13.91
CA LEU A 205 -11.04 5.68 12.64
C LEU A 205 -12.00 6.79 12.21
N GLU A 206 -12.73 7.38 13.15
CA GLU A 206 -13.69 8.44 12.87
C GLU A 206 -13.03 9.73 12.42
N ALA A 207 -11.89 10.12 12.99
CA ALA A 207 -11.12 11.27 12.53
C ALA A 207 -10.64 11.07 11.07
N GLU A 208 -10.19 9.85 10.73
CA GLU A 208 -9.80 9.51 9.36
C GLU A 208 -11.00 9.46 8.41
N LEU A 209 -12.12 8.91 8.86
CA LEU A 209 -13.34 8.88 8.05
C LEU A 209 -13.86 10.30 7.81
N GLN A 210 -13.83 11.18 8.82
CA GLN A 210 -14.17 12.59 8.71
C GLN A 210 -13.17 13.36 7.83
N GLU A 211 -11.90 12.99 7.84
CA GLU A 211 -10.87 13.54 6.95
C GLU A 211 -11.13 13.14 5.49
N MET A 212 -11.41 11.86 5.23
CA MET A 212 -11.84 11.40 3.91
C MET A 212 -13.11 12.11 3.45
N ASP A 213 -14.06 12.38 4.36
CA ASP A 213 -15.27 13.14 4.03
C ASP A 213 -14.94 14.59 3.65
N ARG A 214 -13.96 15.23 4.31
CA ARG A 214 -13.47 16.58 3.94
C ARG A 214 -12.81 16.59 2.57
N VAL A 215 -12.01 15.56 2.28
CA VAL A 215 -11.35 15.35 0.99
C VAL A 215 -12.37 15.17 -0.13
N LEU A 216 -13.34 14.26 0.06
CA LEU A 216 -14.45 14.05 -0.89
C LEU A 216 -15.32 15.31 -1.08
N ALA A 217 -15.39 16.18 -0.07
CA ALA A 217 -16.08 17.46 -0.14
C ALA A 217 -15.26 18.61 -0.77
N GLY A 218 -14.06 18.34 -1.30
CA GLY A 218 -13.20 19.33 -1.97
C GLY A 218 -12.42 20.25 -1.02
N GLY A 219 -12.23 19.84 0.23
CA GLY A 219 -11.32 20.51 1.18
C GLY A 219 -9.86 20.47 0.73
N LYS A 220 -8.98 21.27 1.33
CA LYS A 220 -7.53 21.09 1.08
C LYS A 220 -7.08 19.80 1.75
N PRO A 221 -6.38 18.89 1.04
CA PRO A 221 -5.94 17.64 1.62
C PRO A 221 -4.83 17.92 2.65
N LEU A 222 -4.94 17.31 3.83
CA LEU A 222 -3.93 17.42 4.88
C LEU A 222 -2.74 16.53 4.53
N ILE A 223 -1.53 17.05 4.72
CA ILE A 223 -0.30 16.29 4.54
C ILE A 223 -0.15 15.38 5.76
N ARG A 224 -0.04 14.07 5.51
CA ARG A 224 0.20 13.06 6.54
C ARG A 224 1.20 12.05 6.03
N LEU A 225 1.98 11.44 6.92
CA LEU A 225 2.88 10.38 6.52
C LEU A 225 2.14 9.28 5.75
N GLY A 226 2.54 9.04 4.49
CA GLY A 226 1.92 8.08 3.59
C GLY A 226 0.75 8.61 2.75
N ALA A 227 0.29 9.85 2.92
CA ALA A 227 -0.80 10.43 2.14
C ALA A 227 -0.60 11.93 1.85
N ASN A 228 -0.83 12.34 0.61
CA ASN A 228 -0.67 13.73 0.16
C ASN A 228 0.74 14.28 0.43
N MET A 229 1.77 13.44 0.39
CA MET A 229 3.14 13.81 0.77
C MET A 229 3.83 14.56 -0.39
N PRO A 230 4.14 15.86 -0.25
CA PRO A 230 4.94 16.55 -1.25
C PRO A 230 6.37 16.01 -1.24
N ALA A 231 6.91 15.74 -2.42
CA ALA A 231 8.25 15.22 -2.59
C ALA A 231 8.81 15.62 -3.95
N ARG A 232 10.11 15.34 -4.16
CA ARG A 232 10.75 15.44 -5.47
C ARG A 232 11.10 14.04 -5.96
N ALA A 233 10.72 13.71 -7.19
CA ALA A 233 11.09 12.44 -7.82
C ALA A 233 12.23 12.69 -8.81
N GLU A 234 13.38 12.10 -8.54
CA GLU A 234 14.55 12.17 -9.42
C GLU A 234 14.61 10.92 -10.31
N ARG A 235 14.60 11.12 -11.63
CA ARG A 235 14.67 10.02 -12.59
C ARG A 235 16.08 9.44 -12.67
N MET A 236 16.17 8.13 -12.46
CA MET A 236 17.39 7.35 -12.57
C MET A 236 17.62 6.87 -14.00
N ALA A 237 18.87 6.87 -14.46
CA ALA A 237 19.24 6.25 -15.73
C ALA A 237 19.20 4.73 -15.59
N ARG A 238 18.54 4.02 -16.50
CA ARG A 238 18.62 2.55 -16.57
C ARG A 238 20.06 2.16 -16.91
N ARG A 239 20.80 1.56 -15.96
CA ARG A 239 21.99 0.78 -16.27
C ARG A 239 21.61 -0.69 -16.37
N SER A 240 22.16 -1.37 -17.37
CA SER A 240 21.88 -2.76 -17.73
C SER A 240 22.08 -3.75 -16.57
N ASP A 241 21.00 -4.46 -16.25
CA ASP A 241 20.77 -5.84 -15.74
C ASP A 241 21.69 -6.54 -14.71
N PHE A 242 22.74 -5.93 -14.16
CA PHE A 242 23.54 -6.64 -13.14
C PHE A 242 24.05 -5.80 -11.95
N ASP A 243 24.07 -4.47 -12.06
CA ASP A 243 24.60 -3.56 -11.01
C ASP A 243 23.53 -2.66 -10.35
N GLN A 244 22.25 -2.97 -10.53
CA GLN A 244 21.14 -2.06 -10.16
C GLN A 244 21.00 -1.79 -8.65
N TYR A 245 21.70 -2.55 -7.79
CA TYR A 245 21.58 -2.46 -6.33
C TYR A 245 22.87 -2.07 -5.59
N THR A 246 24.01 -2.03 -6.27
CA THR A 246 25.33 -1.78 -5.66
C THR A 246 25.77 -0.31 -5.78
N HIS A 247 25.40 0.39 -6.85
CA HIS A 247 25.78 1.80 -7.06
C HIS A 247 24.69 2.59 -7.80
N MET A 248 23.70 3.11 -7.05
CA MET A 248 22.76 4.10 -7.57
C MET A 248 23.51 5.42 -7.81
N THR A 249 23.59 5.88 -9.06
CA THR A 249 24.18 7.18 -9.42
C THR A 249 23.15 8.03 -10.17
N PRO A 250 22.99 9.32 -9.82
CA PRO A 250 22.13 10.27 -10.53
C PRO A 250 22.36 10.23 -12.04
N SER A 251 21.29 10.35 -12.83
CA SER A 251 21.44 10.48 -14.28
C SER A 251 22.09 11.83 -14.64
N ARG A 252 22.92 11.85 -15.69
CA ARG A 252 23.60 13.08 -16.17
C ARG A 252 22.64 14.17 -16.68
N SER A 253 21.36 13.85 -16.86
CA SER A 253 20.30 14.78 -17.30
C SER A 253 19.24 15.04 -16.21
N GLY A 254 19.42 14.48 -15.00
CA GLY A 254 18.57 14.54 -13.80
C GLY A 254 17.25 15.29 -13.89
N ASP A 255 16.27 14.74 -14.62
CA ASP A 255 14.91 15.26 -14.57
C ASP A 255 14.37 15.05 -13.16
N ILE A 256 14.21 16.16 -12.42
CA ILE A 256 13.59 16.19 -11.11
C ILE A 256 12.17 16.72 -11.30
N TYR A 257 11.22 15.97 -10.79
CA TYR A 257 9.80 16.33 -10.86
C TYR A 257 9.28 16.66 -9.46
N GLU A 258 8.48 17.71 -9.35
CA GLU A 258 7.65 17.95 -8.17
C GLU A 258 6.50 16.95 -8.17
N VAL A 259 6.31 16.24 -7.07
CA VAL A 259 5.34 15.14 -7.00
C VAL A 259 4.57 15.12 -5.69
N VAL A 260 3.42 14.45 -5.71
CA VAL A 260 2.67 14.05 -4.51
C VAL A 260 2.71 12.54 -4.40
N LEU A 261 3.08 12.04 -3.23
CA LEU A 261 3.20 10.62 -2.92
C LEU A 261 2.08 10.13 -2.00
N TYR A 262 1.64 8.91 -2.28
CA TYR A 262 0.82 8.09 -1.40
C TYR A 262 1.53 6.76 -1.20
N PHE A 263 1.72 6.31 0.03
CA PHE A 263 2.40 5.04 0.28
C PHE A 263 1.97 4.38 1.58
N GLY A 264 2.04 3.06 1.60
CA GLY A 264 1.63 2.25 2.74
C GLY A 264 2.05 0.79 2.58
N ILE A 265 2.19 0.09 3.71
CA ILE A 265 2.56 -1.32 3.75
C ILE A 265 1.29 -2.18 3.56
N ILE A 266 1.30 -3.03 2.54
CA ILE A 266 0.19 -3.90 2.14
C ILE A 266 0.57 -5.39 2.23
N ASP A 267 -0.43 -6.26 2.05
CA ASP A 267 -0.26 -7.72 1.99
C ASP A 267 0.35 -8.39 3.24
N ILE A 268 0.01 -7.85 4.42
CA ILE A 268 0.51 -8.28 5.74
C ILE A 268 -0.13 -9.56 6.32
N LEU A 269 -0.81 -10.37 5.50
CA LEU A 269 -1.49 -11.60 5.97
C LEU A 269 -0.75 -12.89 5.59
N GLN A 270 0.46 -12.78 5.07
CA GLN A 270 1.30 -13.92 4.72
C GLN A 270 2.14 -14.36 5.93
N ASP A 271 1.78 -15.51 6.50
CA ASP A 271 2.49 -16.11 7.62
C ASP A 271 3.77 -16.83 7.19
N TYR A 272 4.78 -16.77 8.05
CA TYR A 272 5.91 -17.68 8.01
C TYR A 272 5.62 -18.93 8.86
N ASP A 273 4.83 -19.86 8.34
CA ASP A 273 4.58 -21.14 9.02
C ASP A 273 5.68 -22.17 8.71
N ILE A 274 5.91 -23.10 9.62
CA ILE A 274 6.99 -24.10 9.68
C ILE A 274 7.09 -24.95 8.39
N SER A 275 6.01 -25.10 7.64
CA SER A 275 6.02 -25.74 6.31
C SER A 275 6.98 -25.03 5.32
N LYS A 276 7.17 -23.72 5.46
CA LYS A 276 8.15 -22.95 4.68
C LYS A 276 9.57 -23.04 5.23
N LYS A 277 9.80 -23.46 6.49
CA LYS A 277 11.16 -23.76 6.99
C LYS A 277 11.78 -24.94 6.23
N LEU A 278 10.96 -25.92 5.85
CA LEU A 278 11.40 -27.06 5.04
C LEU A 278 11.73 -26.64 3.60
N GLU A 279 10.91 -25.76 3.02
CA GLU A 279 11.17 -25.18 1.70
C GLU A 279 12.40 -24.24 1.72
N HIS A 280 12.62 -23.53 2.82
CA HIS A 280 13.81 -22.71 3.07
C HIS A 280 15.08 -23.52 3.09
N ALA A 281 15.10 -24.59 3.89
CA ALA A 281 16.25 -25.49 3.97
C ALA A 281 16.58 -26.10 2.60
N TYR A 282 15.56 -26.38 1.78
CA TYR A 282 15.74 -26.91 0.42
C TYR A 282 16.23 -25.86 -0.58
N LYS A 283 15.69 -24.63 -0.56
CA LYS A 283 16.05 -23.56 -1.51
C LYS A 283 17.35 -22.83 -1.16
N SER A 284 17.71 -22.74 0.13
CA SER A 284 18.99 -22.18 0.57
C SER A 284 20.20 -23.02 0.14
N LEU A 285 19.98 -24.27 -0.29
CA LEU A 285 21.01 -25.13 -0.88
C LEU A 285 21.30 -24.82 -2.36
N GLN A 286 20.43 -24.08 -3.05
CA GLN A 286 20.55 -23.83 -4.50
C GLN A 286 20.59 -22.35 -4.93
N ALA A 287 20.26 -21.39 -4.06
CA ALA A 287 20.28 -19.97 -4.41
C ALA A 287 20.67 -19.06 -3.23
N ASP A 288 21.23 -17.88 -3.55
CA ASP A 288 21.62 -16.85 -2.58
C ASP A 288 20.40 -16.41 -1.74
N PRO A 289 20.43 -16.51 -0.40
CA PRO A 289 19.33 -16.15 0.50
C PRO A 289 18.79 -14.73 0.29
N THR A 290 19.60 -13.81 -0.23
CA THR A 290 19.20 -12.41 -0.47
C THR A 290 18.21 -12.26 -1.64
N SER A 291 18.18 -13.22 -2.56
CA SER A 291 17.40 -13.16 -3.80
C SER A 291 15.95 -13.66 -3.67
N ILE A 292 15.60 -14.37 -2.58
CA ILE A 292 14.33 -15.09 -2.43
C ILE A 292 13.32 -14.28 -1.59
N SER A 293 12.05 -14.17 -2.03
CA SER A 293 11.02 -13.40 -1.31
C SER A 293 10.59 -14.02 0.02
N ALA A 294 10.51 -15.35 0.09
CA ALA A 294 10.36 -16.06 1.34
C ALA A 294 11.74 -16.14 1.98
N VAL A 295 11.95 -15.49 3.13
CA VAL A 295 13.14 -15.54 4.00
C VAL A 295 12.68 -15.40 5.44
N ASP A 296 13.54 -15.77 6.40
CA ASP A 296 13.31 -15.50 7.82
C ASP A 296 12.78 -14.06 8.01
N PRO A 297 11.71 -13.84 8.81
CA PRO A 297 11.11 -12.52 8.95
C PRO A 297 12.08 -11.40 9.31
N LYS A 298 13.16 -11.70 10.06
CA LYS A 298 14.21 -10.71 10.38
C LYS A 298 15.01 -10.33 9.15
N LEU A 299 15.39 -11.31 8.33
CA LEU A 299 16.09 -11.08 7.06
C LEU A 299 15.20 -10.32 6.07
N TYR A 300 13.91 -10.70 6.00
CA TYR A 300 12.92 -9.98 5.18
C TYR A 300 12.83 -8.51 5.58
N SER A 301 12.60 -8.26 6.87
CA SER A 301 12.48 -6.92 7.46
C SER A 301 13.72 -6.07 7.20
N LYS A 302 14.92 -6.62 7.41
CA LYS A 302 16.17 -5.91 7.13
C LYS A 302 16.28 -5.53 5.66
N ARG A 303 16.11 -6.50 4.75
CA ARG A 303 16.18 -6.25 3.30
C ARG A 303 15.18 -5.21 2.84
N PHE A 304 13.95 -5.30 3.32
CA PHE A 304 12.88 -4.34 3.01
C PHE A 304 13.30 -2.92 3.44
N ARG A 305 13.72 -2.74 4.71
CA ARG A 305 14.17 -1.44 5.22
C ARG A 305 15.37 -0.89 4.46
N ASP A 306 16.37 -1.73 4.18
CA ASP A 306 17.57 -1.35 3.43
C ASP A 306 17.24 -0.91 1.99
N PHE A 307 16.23 -1.51 1.37
CA PHE A 307 15.76 -1.11 0.04
C PHE A 307 14.99 0.20 0.09
N ILE A 308 14.04 0.34 1.03
CA ILE A 308 13.28 1.57 1.23
C ILE A 308 14.20 2.77 1.51
N GLY A 309 15.20 2.61 2.36
CA GLY A 309 16.19 3.65 2.66
C GLY A 309 17.13 4.02 1.50
N ARG A 310 17.16 3.24 0.42
CA ARG A 310 17.89 3.59 -0.81
C ARG A 310 17.04 4.41 -1.78
N ILE A 311 15.74 4.14 -1.84
CA ILE A 311 14.83 4.79 -2.79
C ILE A 311 14.15 6.02 -2.22
N PHE A 312 14.07 6.16 -0.90
CA PHE A 312 13.67 7.39 -0.22
C PHE A 312 14.90 8.01 0.44
N ILE A 313 15.15 9.29 0.19
CA ILE A 313 16.28 10.03 0.74
C ILE A 313 15.85 11.41 1.24
N GLU A 314 16.67 12.03 2.09
CA GLU A 314 16.49 13.41 2.52
C GLU A 314 16.71 14.37 1.33
N ASP A 315 15.79 15.32 1.15
CA ASP A 315 15.98 16.48 0.26
C ASP A 315 16.95 17.44 0.95
N GLY A 316 18.08 17.67 0.30
CA GLY A 316 19.26 18.32 0.87
C GLY A 316 19.24 19.84 0.87
#